data_AF-A0A7K3DJH1-F1
#
_entry.id   AF-A0A7K3DJH1-F1
#
_cell.length_a   1.000
_cell.length_b   1.000
_cell.length_c   1.000
_cell.angle_alpha   90.00
_cell.angle_beta   90.00
_cell.angle_gamma   90.00
#
_symmetry.space_group_name_H-M   'P 1'
#
loop_
_entity.id
_entity.type
_entity.pdbx_description
1 polymer ?
#
loop_
_entity_poly.entity_id
_entity_poly.type
_entity_poly.pdbx_seq_one_letter_code
_entity_poly.pdbx_strand_id
1 'polypeptide(L)' 'MSAVSDRLPTFPWDKLEPYKKTAAAHPGGIVDLSVGTPVDPVPDLIQKALAAAADSPG' A
#
# COMPACT_ATOMS: atom_id res chain seq x y z
N MET A 1 -11.59 -24.97 12.64
CA MET A 1 -11.99 -24.92 11.20
C MET A 1 -11.11 -23.87 10.55
N SER A 2 -10.47 -24.17 9.42
CA SER A 2 -9.69 -23.18 8.66
C SER A 2 -10.63 -22.12 8.07
N ALA A 3 -10.19 -20.86 8.03
CA ALA A 3 -10.95 -19.76 7.45
C ALA A 3 -10.97 -19.86 5.92
N VAL A 4 -11.99 -19.26 5.29
CA VAL A 4 -12.10 -19.23 3.82
C VAL A 4 -10.87 -18.57 3.17
N SER A 5 -10.27 -17.59 3.85
CA SER A 5 -9.05 -16.89 3.43
C SER A 5 -7.85 -17.81 3.22
N ASP A 6 -7.73 -18.89 4.00
CA ASP A 6 -6.56 -19.78 3.95
C ASP A 6 -6.51 -20.62 2.66
N ARG A 7 -7.61 -20.64 1.90
CA ARG A 7 -7.74 -21.35 0.62
C ARG A 7 -7.41 -20.46 -0.57
N LEU A 8 -7.33 -19.15 -0.36
CA LEU A 8 -7.04 -18.19 -1.41
C LEU A 8 -5.52 -18.07 -1.54
N PRO A 9 -4.97 -18.07 -2.78
CA PRO A 9 -3.56 -17.81 -2.97
C PRO A 9 -3.23 -16.38 -2.53
N THR A 10 -2.13 -16.20 -1.81
CA THR A 10 -1.56 -14.87 -1.58
C THR A 10 -1.21 -14.25 -2.93
N PHE A 11 -1.57 -12.97 -3.12
CA PHE A 11 -1.17 -12.26 -4.33
C PHE A 11 0.37 -12.23 -4.41
N PRO A 12 0.98 -12.68 -5.52
CA PRO A 12 2.40 -12.95 -5.58
C PRO A 12 3.20 -11.67 -5.89
N TRP A 13 3.19 -10.71 -4.98
CA TRP A 13 3.93 -9.44 -5.09
C TRP A 13 5.41 -9.65 -5.45
N ASP A 14 6.02 -10.72 -4.92
CA ASP A 14 7.41 -11.09 -5.18
C ASP A 14 7.71 -11.29 -6.68
N LYS A 15 6.70 -11.67 -7.49
CA LYS A 15 6.88 -11.82 -8.94
C LYS A 15 7.10 -10.48 -9.65
N LEU A 16 6.72 -9.35 -9.03
CA LEU A 16 6.87 -8.02 -9.61
C LEU A 16 8.22 -7.39 -9.32
N GLU A 17 8.95 -7.87 -8.30
CA GLU A 17 10.22 -7.31 -7.84
C GLU A 17 11.30 -7.20 -8.95
N PRO A 18 11.54 -8.23 -9.80
CA PRO A 18 12.53 -8.13 -10.86
C PRO A 18 12.16 -7.09 -11.93
N TYR A 19 10.87 -6.97 -12.22
CA TYR A 19 10.36 -6.00 -13.21
C TYR A 19 10.41 -4.58 -12.66
N LYS A 20 10.07 -4.39 -11.39
CA LYS A 20 10.21 -3.11 -10.68
C LYS A 20 11.66 -2.63 -10.69
N LYS A 21 12.63 -3.51 -10.41
CA LYS A 21 14.06 -3.20 -10.48
C LYS A 21 14.49 -2.76 -11.87
N THR A 22 14.01 -3.44 -12.91
CA THR A 22 14.34 -3.12 -14.30
C THR A 22 13.78 -1.75 -14.70
N ALA A 23 12.52 -1.48 -14.35
CA ALA A 23 11.88 -0.21 -14.66
C ALA A 23 12.46 0.97 -13.85
N ALA A 24 12.87 0.75 -12.60
CA ALA A 24 13.54 1.77 -11.78
C ALA A 24 14.92 2.19 -12.31
N ALA A 25 15.57 1.36 -13.14
CA ALA A 25 16.82 1.73 -13.81
C ALA A 25 16.62 2.72 -14.98
N HIS A 26 15.37 3.01 -15.36
CA HIS A 26 15.09 3.99 -16.39
C HIS A 26 15.42 5.41 -15.90
N PRO A 27 16.13 6.26 -16.69
CA PRO A 27 16.57 7.58 -16.25
C PRO A 27 15.44 8.53 -15.82
N GLY A 28 14.24 8.36 -16.37
CA GLY A 28 13.05 9.14 -16.01
C GLY A 28 12.29 8.62 -14.78
N GLY A 29 12.78 7.57 -14.13
CA GLY A 29 12.08 6.87 -13.06
C GLY A 29 11.02 5.88 -13.57
N ILE A 30 10.33 5.25 -12.62
CA ILE A 30 9.30 4.22 -12.84
C ILE A 30 7.90 4.79 -12.63
N VAL A 31 6.94 4.36 -13.45
CA VAL A 31 5.51 4.48 -13.17
C VAL A 31 5.02 3.15 -12.59
N ASP A 32 4.82 3.09 -11.27
CA ASP A 32 4.42 1.86 -10.57
C ASP A 32 2.88 1.70 -10.56
N LEU A 33 2.36 0.90 -11.49
CA LEU A 33 0.93 0.58 -11.62
C LEU A 33 0.53 -0.67 -10.81
N SER A 34 1.42 -1.21 -9.97
CA SER A 34 1.10 -2.35 -9.12
C SER A 34 0.42 -1.93 -7.82
N VAL A 35 0.49 -0.65 -7.44
CA VAL A 35 -0.07 -0.13 -6.20
C VAL A 35 -1.58 0.12 -6.34
N GLY A 36 -2.37 -0.65 -5.60
CA GLY A 36 -3.84 -0.54 -5.58
C GLY A 36 -4.40 0.43 -4.53
N THR A 37 -3.54 1.14 -3.80
CA THR A 37 -3.93 2.09 -2.75
C THR A 37 -3.62 3.53 -3.18
N PRO A 38 -4.42 4.52 -2.73
CA PRO A 38 -4.07 5.92 -2.92
C PRO A 38 -2.69 6.22 -2.32
N VAL A 39 -1.89 7.02 -3.03
CA VAL A 39 -0.52 7.41 -2.63
C VAL A 39 -0.39 8.91 -2.41
N ASP A 40 -1.47 9.65 -2.58
CA ASP A 40 -1.56 11.06 -2.25
C ASP A 40 -1.45 11.30 -0.74
N PRO A 41 -0.91 12.46 -0.33
CA PRO A 41 -0.88 12.83 1.08
C PRO A 41 -2.29 12.85 1.66
N VAL A 42 -2.44 12.25 2.85
CA VAL A 42 -3.69 12.31 3.61
C VAL A 42 -4.05 13.79 3.87
N PRO A 43 -5.28 14.24 3.65
CA PRO A 43 -5.65 15.64 3.90
C PRO A 43 -5.41 16.07 5.37
N ASP A 44 -4.88 17.28 5.57
CA ASP A 44 -4.52 17.82 6.89
C ASP A 44 -5.67 17.78 7.91
N LEU A 45 -6.91 18.00 7.46
CA LEU A 45 -8.09 17.94 8.32
C LEU A 45 -8.24 16.56 8.97
N ILE A 46 -8.03 15.50 8.18
CA ILE A 46 -8.14 14.12 8.64
C ILE A 46 -7.00 13.80 9.61
N GLN A 47 -5.78 14.22 9.28
CA GLN A 47 -4.61 14.04 10.15
C GLN A 47 -4.83 14.70 11.52
N LYS A 48 -5.33 15.95 11.54
CA LYS A 48 -5.61 16.70 12.78
C LYS A 48 -6.72 16.07 13.60
N ALA A 49 -7.80 15.63 12.95
CA ALA A 49 -8.91 14.98 13.64
C ALA A 49 -8.46 13.67 14.31
N LEU A 50 -7.68 12.85 13.61
CA LEU A 50 -7.12 11.61 14.15
C LEU A 50 -6.19 11.89 15.34
N ALA A 51 -5.29 12.87 15.20
CA ALA A 51 -4.36 13.24 16.28
C ALA A 51 -5.09 13.77 17.53
N ALA A 52 -6.14 14.57 17.36
CA ALA A 52 -6.91 15.13 18.48
C ALA A 52 -7.71 14.05 19.23
N ALA A 53 -8.15 13.00 18.55
CA ALA A 53 -8.92 11.91 19.14
C ALA A 53 -8.05 10.78 19.75
N ALA A 54 -6.71 10.92 19.74
CA ALA A 54 -5.79 9.85 20.13
C ALA A 54 -5.89 9.42 21.61
N ASP A 55 -6.35 10.32 22.50
CA ASP A 55 -6.58 10.04 23.93
C ASP A 55 -8.07 9.79 24.25
N SER A 56 -8.88 9.46 23.24
CA SER A 56 -10.27 9.13 23.47
C SER A 56 -10.37 7.77 24.18
N PRO A 57 -11.09 7.66 25.32
CA PRO A 57 -11.36 6.37 25.91
C PRO A 57 -12.24 5.55 24.95
N GLY A 58 -11.93 4.25 24.85
CA GLY A 58 -12.66 3.28 24.02
C GLY A 58 -13.96 2.80 24.62
#